data_AF-A0A519VSX4-F1
#
_entry.id   AF-A0A519VSX4-F1
#
_cell.length_a   1.000
_cell.length_b   1.000
_cell.length_c   1.000
_cell.angle_alpha   90.00
_cell.angle_beta   90.00
_cell.angle_gamma   90.00
#
_symmetry.space_group_name_H-M   'P 1'
#
loop_
_entity.id
_entity.type
_entity.pdbx_description
1 polymer ?
#
loop_
_entity_poly.entity_id
_entity_poly.type
_entity_poly.pdbx_seq_one_letter_code
_entity_poly.pdbx_strand_id
1 'polypeptide(L)'
;SFTWAFGHLLQLAPPQEYGYIGWRRQHLPMLPLKFKLGIRKIKTKDGLIEDPGVRKQLDIIKKLFDEATEIIVATDAGREGELIFRYIYYFLKCKKPFKRLWISSQTNEAIKEGFRNLKPGVDYDTLFNSAHCRSESDWLVGMNATQALSISAGSKSVLSLGRVQTPTLAMICSRFLEIKNFVPQTYYQLAIQVDKEGQLFRAMSLNNFDTKEEAEAVFEKIEDTESGFPNGGKISSVEAKPRKEPPPLLHDLSSLQQEANKKKSLTADQTLNILQGLYESKLITYPRTGSRYIGDDVFAGVPQLISKLTTHKDFGKQAEFLGTVALNKRSVNAKKVTDHHAILPTGESPYQLTGDKLALYDMIVGRMLEA
;
A
#
# COMPACT_ATOMS: atom_id res chain seq x y z
N SER A 1 25.06 15.60 -17.34
CA SER A 1 23.68 15.78 -17.83
C SER A 1 22.71 14.99 -17.00
N PHE A 2 21.47 15.45 -16.83
CA PHE A 2 20.39 14.72 -16.16
C PHE A 2 19.30 14.35 -17.16
N THR A 3 18.69 13.18 -16.98
CA THR A 3 17.53 12.71 -17.73
C THR A 3 16.66 11.84 -16.81
N TRP A 4 15.46 11.48 -17.25
CA TRP A 4 14.49 10.76 -16.43
C TRP A 4 13.69 9.75 -17.24
N ALA A 5 13.01 8.85 -16.53
CA ALA A 5 11.92 8.03 -17.05
C ALA A 5 10.64 8.37 -16.27
N PHE A 6 9.50 8.40 -16.94
CA PHE A 6 8.19 8.61 -16.32
C PHE A 6 7.45 7.27 -16.24
N GLY A 7 7.87 6.45 -15.28
CA GLY A 7 7.48 5.05 -15.17
C GLY A 7 8.14 4.18 -16.24
N HIS A 8 7.51 3.05 -16.55
CA HIS A 8 7.97 2.13 -17.58
C HIS A 8 7.83 2.74 -18.98
N LEU A 9 8.97 2.90 -19.66
CA LEU A 9 9.06 3.26 -21.09
C LEU A 9 8.97 2.02 -22.01
N LEU A 10 9.26 0.85 -21.44
CA LEU A 10 9.32 -0.42 -22.14
C LEU A 10 8.42 -1.42 -21.42
N GLN A 11 7.93 -2.40 -22.19
CA GLN A 11 7.08 -3.47 -21.69
C GLN A 11 7.47 -4.77 -22.39
N LEU A 12 7.10 -5.91 -21.80
CA LEU A 12 7.22 -7.20 -22.48
C LEU A 12 6.37 -7.18 -23.76
N ALA A 13 6.95 -7.67 -24.85
CA ALA A 13 6.28 -7.71 -26.14
C ALA A 13 5.01 -8.58 -26.06
N PRO A 14 3.97 -8.26 -26.84
CA PRO A 14 2.74 -9.05 -26.86
C PRO A 14 2.95 -10.37 -27.63
N PRO A 15 2.08 -11.38 -27.43
CA PRO A 15 2.23 -12.71 -28.05
C PRO A 15 2.46 -12.72 -29.57
N GLN A 16 1.86 -11.77 -30.29
CA GLN A 16 1.96 -11.66 -31.74
C GLN A 16 3.40 -11.41 -32.22
N GLU A 17 4.23 -10.73 -31.43
CA GLU A 17 5.64 -10.49 -31.76
C GLU A 17 6.53 -11.75 -31.62
N TYR A 18 5.96 -12.83 -31.10
CA TYR A 18 6.57 -14.17 -31.05
C TYR A 18 5.91 -15.15 -32.03
N GLY A 19 4.98 -14.70 -32.87
CA GLY A 19 4.27 -15.55 -33.84
C GLY A 19 2.98 -16.18 -33.32
N TYR A 20 2.60 -15.93 -32.06
CA TYR A 20 1.32 -16.39 -31.51
C TYR A 20 0.18 -15.45 -31.94
N ILE A 21 -0.23 -15.58 -33.21
CA ILE A 21 -1.22 -14.71 -33.83
C ILE A 21 -2.64 -15.25 -33.61
N GLY A 22 -3.47 -14.44 -32.96
CA GLY A 22 -4.84 -14.80 -32.60
C GLY A 22 -4.92 -15.79 -31.44
N TRP A 23 -6.11 -15.92 -30.88
CA TRP A 23 -6.35 -16.75 -29.69
C TRP A 23 -6.70 -18.16 -30.15
N ARG A 24 -5.68 -19.03 -30.22
CA ARG A 24 -5.80 -20.39 -30.75
C ARG A 24 -5.28 -21.38 -29.72
N ARG A 25 -6.04 -22.45 -29.47
CA ARG A 25 -5.66 -23.50 -28.49
C ARG A 25 -4.28 -24.10 -28.79
N GLN A 26 -3.95 -24.28 -30.06
CA GLN A 26 -2.66 -24.80 -30.52
C GLN A 26 -1.44 -23.91 -30.21
N HIS A 27 -1.64 -22.64 -29.84
CA HIS A 27 -0.54 -21.78 -29.36
C HIS A 27 -0.29 -21.92 -27.85
N LEU A 28 -1.17 -22.61 -27.10
CA LEU A 28 -1.09 -22.68 -25.65
C LEU A 28 -0.35 -23.94 -25.17
N PRO A 29 0.56 -23.82 -24.20
CA PRO A 29 1.05 -22.57 -23.62
C PRO A 29 2.04 -21.85 -24.55
N MET A 30 1.92 -20.52 -24.64
CA MET A 30 2.86 -19.61 -25.29
C MET A 30 4.09 -19.47 -24.39
N LEU A 31 5.19 -20.10 -24.80
CA LEU A 31 6.46 -20.14 -24.09
C LEU A 31 7.58 -19.58 -25.00
N PRO A 32 7.78 -18.25 -25.05
CA PRO A 32 8.85 -17.68 -25.85
C PRO A 32 10.22 -18.10 -25.30
N LEU A 33 11.13 -18.54 -26.18
CA LEU A 33 12.51 -18.90 -25.80
C LEU A 33 13.29 -17.71 -25.21
N LYS A 34 12.95 -16.50 -25.65
CA LYS A 34 13.52 -15.25 -25.13
C LYS A 34 12.47 -14.16 -25.17
N PHE A 35 12.24 -13.51 -24.03
CA PHE A 35 11.35 -12.37 -23.95
C PHE A 35 11.95 -11.17 -24.70
N LYS A 36 11.10 -10.50 -25.46
CA LYS A 36 11.40 -9.26 -26.17
C LYS A 36 10.81 -8.10 -25.37
N LEU A 37 11.54 -6.98 -25.37
CA LEU A 37 11.02 -5.70 -24.91
C LEU A 37 10.53 -4.90 -26.11
N GLY A 38 9.35 -4.31 -25.97
CA GLY A 38 8.78 -3.36 -26.91
C GLY A 38 8.52 -2.02 -26.22
N ILE A 39 8.40 -0.96 -27.02
CA ILE A 39 8.01 0.36 -26.52
C ILE A 39 6.59 0.30 -26.01
N ARG A 40 6.34 0.98 -24.89
CA ARG A 40 5.01 1.09 -24.30
C ARG A 40 4.00 1.53 -25.37
N LYS A 41 2.90 0.80 -25.48
CA LYS A 41 1.83 1.09 -26.45
C LYS A 41 0.66 1.79 -25.75
N ILE A 42 0.03 2.73 -26.44
CA ILE A 42 -1.19 3.42 -26.01
C ILE A 42 -2.32 3.08 -26.96
N LYS A 43 -3.54 3.03 -26.42
CA LYS A 43 -4.76 2.80 -27.21
C LYS A 43 -5.24 4.13 -27.79
N THR A 44 -5.40 4.18 -29.10
CA THR A 44 -6.01 5.28 -29.85
C THR A 44 -7.33 4.81 -30.48
N LYS A 45 -7.99 5.69 -31.23
CA LYS A 45 -9.18 5.35 -32.00
C LYS A 45 -8.89 4.29 -33.07
N ASP A 46 -7.67 4.28 -33.60
CA ASP A 46 -7.25 3.45 -34.74
C ASP A 46 -6.50 2.18 -34.31
N GLY A 47 -6.33 1.94 -33.00
CA GLY A 47 -5.71 0.74 -32.46
C GLY A 47 -4.65 1.00 -31.40
N LEU A 48 -3.71 0.07 -31.26
CA LEU A 48 -2.56 0.21 -30.35
C LEU A 48 -1.36 0.71 -31.14
N ILE A 49 -0.85 1.88 -30.77
CA ILE A 49 0.39 2.45 -31.34
C ILE A 49 1.45 2.58 -30.24
N GLU A 50 2.71 2.71 -30.64
CA GLU A 50 3.76 3.12 -29.70
C GLU A 50 3.48 4.52 -29.16
N ASP A 51 3.75 4.72 -27.88
CA ASP A 51 3.61 6.02 -27.23
C ASP A 51 4.67 7.01 -27.77
N PRO A 52 4.25 8.10 -28.47
CA PRO A 52 5.19 9.04 -29.07
C PRO A 52 6.06 9.76 -28.02
N GLY A 53 5.51 10.02 -26.84
CA GLY A 53 6.25 10.65 -25.74
C GLY A 53 7.35 9.75 -25.21
N VAL A 54 7.05 8.45 -25.08
CA VAL A 54 8.03 7.43 -24.70
C VAL A 54 9.12 7.27 -25.75
N ARG A 55 8.75 7.21 -27.04
CA ARG A 55 9.71 7.13 -28.15
C ARG A 55 10.70 8.30 -28.09
N LYS A 56 10.18 9.53 -28.01
CA LYS A 56 11.00 10.74 -27.89
C LYS A 56 11.94 10.69 -26.68
N GLN A 57 11.45 10.22 -25.53
CA GLN A 57 12.27 10.13 -24.32
C GLN A 57 13.38 9.07 -24.45
N LEU A 58 13.09 7.92 -25.07
CA LEU A 58 14.10 6.89 -25.35
C LEU A 58 15.19 7.40 -26.29
N ASP A 59 14.83 8.21 -27.30
CA ASP A 59 15.82 8.82 -28.21
C ASP A 59 16.72 9.81 -27.48
N ILE A 60 16.17 10.62 -26.55
CA ILE A 60 16.95 11.51 -25.67
C ILE A 60 17.90 10.69 -24.79
N ILE A 61 17.41 9.65 -24.13
CA ILE A 61 18.22 8.79 -23.26
C ILE A 61 19.33 8.12 -24.07
N LYS A 62 19.04 7.62 -25.27
CA LYS A 62 20.02 7.00 -26.15
C LYS A 62 21.15 7.96 -26.50
N LYS A 63 20.82 9.19 -26.93
CA LYS A 63 21.82 10.22 -27.22
C LYS A 63 22.73 10.47 -26.02
N LEU A 64 22.15 10.62 -24.83
CA LEU A 64 22.92 10.86 -23.60
C LEU A 64 23.77 9.65 -23.20
N PHE A 65 23.29 8.42 -23.41
CA PHE A 65 24.07 7.20 -23.18
C PHE A 65 25.29 7.13 -24.11
N ASP A 66 25.12 7.51 -25.38
CA ASP A 66 26.21 7.50 -26.36
C ASP A 66 27.32 8.50 -25.97
N GLU A 67 26.93 9.70 -25.51
CA GLU A 67 27.81 10.78 -25.06
C GLU A 67 28.46 10.52 -23.68
N ALA A 68 27.83 9.71 -22.82
CA ALA A 68 28.30 9.48 -21.45
C ALA A 68 29.55 8.58 -21.39
N THR A 69 30.41 8.83 -20.40
CA THR A 69 31.50 7.92 -20.00
C THR A 69 31.09 6.94 -18.91
N GLU A 70 30.23 7.38 -17.98
CA GLU A 70 29.65 6.61 -16.88
C GLU A 70 28.20 7.06 -16.66
N ILE A 71 27.35 6.15 -16.19
CA ILE A 71 25.95 6.41 -15.85
C ILE A 71 25.76 6.32 -14.33
N ILE A 72 25.07 7.29 -13.74
CA ILE A 72 24.60 7.20 -12.35
C ILE A 72 23.10 6.95 -12.38
N VAL A 73 22.71 5.77 -11.90
CA VAL A 73 21.31 5.32 -11.85
C VAL A 73 20.66 5.90 -10.60
N ALA A 74 19.67 6.76 -10.80
CA ALA A 74 18.95 7.47 -9.75
C ALA A 74 17.43 7.19 -9.78
N THR A 75 17.03 6.02 -10.29
CA THR A 75 15.64 5.53 -10.14
C THR A 75 15.35 5.17 -8.68
N ASP A 76 14.09 4.94 -8.32
CA ASP A 76 13.71 4.58 -6.94
C ASP A 76 14.52 3.40 -6.39
N ALA A 77 14.86 3.46 -5.11
CA ALA A 77 15.67 2.46 -4.41
C ALA A 77 14.89 1.16 -4.14
N GLY A 78 14.47 0.48 -5.22
CA GLY A 78 13.59 -0.68 -5.18
C GLY A 78 13.64 -1.55 -6.41
N ARG A 79 12.92 -2.69 -6.35
CA ARG A 79 12.85 -3.67 -7.45
C ARG A 79 12.38 -3.07 -8.76
N GLU A 80 11.32 -2.28 -8.73
CA GLU A 80 10.76 -1.66 -9.94
C GLU A 80 11.71 -0.60 -10.51
N GLY A 81 12.40 0.17 -9.64
CA GLY A 81 13.39 1.15 -10.07
C GLY A 81 14.57 0.52 -10.82
N GLU A 82 15.05 -0.65 -10.37
CA GLU A 82 16.05 -1.43 -11.10
C GLU A 82 15.53 -1.92 -12.46
N LEU A 83 14.29 -2.43 -12.48
CA LEU A 83 13.68 -2.96 -13.69
C LEU A 83 13.54 -1.88 -14.77
N ILE A 84 13.04 -0.69 -14.39
CA ILE A 84 12.86 0.45 -15.30
C ILE A 84 14.19 0.83 -15.96
N PHE A 85 15.24 1.05 -15.16
CA PHE A 85 16.54 1.43 -15.69
C PHE A 85 17.11 0.33 -16.59
N ARG A 86 17.12 -0.92 -16.13
CA ARG A 86 17.78 -2.01 -16.86
C ARG A 86 17.04 -2.42 -18.13
N TYR A 87 15.70 -2.31 -18.17
CA TYR A 87 14.97 -2.47 -19.42
C TYR A 87 15.43 -1.46 -20.45
N ILE A 88 15.57 -0.18 -20.07
CA ILE A 88 16.06 0.88 -20.98
C ILE A 88 17.51 0.58 -21.40
N TYR A 89 18.38 0.26 -20.43
CA TYR A 89 19.79 -0.05 -20.65
C TYR A 89 19.97 -1.20 -21.65
N TYR A 90 19.27 -2.33 -21.46
CA TYR A 90 19.37 -3.49 -22.35
C TYR A 90 18.68 -3.29 -23.69
N PHE A 91 17.52 -2.62 -23.73
CA PHE A 91 16.81 -2.34 -24.97
C PHE A 91 17.63 -1.43 -25.90
N LEU A 92 18.26 -0.39 -25.34
CA LEU A 92 19.15 0.51 -26.08
C LEU A 92 20.54 -0.11 -26.32
N LYS A 93 20.81 -1.32 -25.83
CA LYS A 93 22.09 -2.04 -25.95
C LYS A 93 23.27 -1.22 -25.42
N CYS A 94 23.04 -0.43 -24.36
CA CYS A 94 24.07 0.38 -23.74
C CYS A 94 25.13 -0.54 -23.09
N LYS A 95 26.39 -0.10 -23.12
CA LYS A 95 27.55 -0.81 -22.53
C LYS A 95 28.36 0.06 -21.58
N LYS A 96 27.89 1.28 -21.29
CA LYS A 96 28.61 2.21 -20.42
C LYS A 96 28.54 1.69 -18.98
N PRO A 97 29.63 1.78 -18.19
CA PRO A 97 29.59 1.41 -16.79
C PRO A 97 28.54 2.26 -16.06
N PHE A 98 27.90 1.68 -15.06
CA PHE A 98 26.95 2.41 -14.23
C PHE A 98 27.13 2.13 -12.74
N LYS A 99 26.84 3.14 -11.94
CA LYS A 99 26.76 3.09 -10.48
C LYS A 99 25.35 3.41 -10.02
N ARG A 100 25.03 3.01 -8.81
CA ARG A 100 23.71 3.20 -8.21
C ARG A 100 23.73 4.25 -7.12
N LEU A 101 22.89 5.27 -7.29
CA LEU A 101 22.48 6.17 -6.22
C LEU A 101 21.30 5.52 -5.49
N TRP A 102 21.54 5.00 -4.29
CA TRP A 102 20.55 4.25 -3.51
C TRP A 102 20.03 5.06 -2.33
N ILE A 103 19.01 5.88 -2.59
CA ILE A 103 18.39 6.77 -1.61
C ILE A 103 16.87 6.61 -1.63
N SER A 104 16.26 6.59 -0.45
CA SER A 104 14.80 6.61 -0.25
C SER A 104 14.30 7.96 0.28
N SER A 105 15.22 8.87 0.61
CA SER A 105 14.98 10.24 1.05
C SER A 105 15.52 11.22 0.01
N GLN A 106 14.77 12.29 -0.22
CA GLN A 106 15.10 13.36 -1.17
C GLN A 106 15.59 14.63 -0.47
N THR A 107 15.99 14.54 0.80
CA THR A 107 16.65 15.67 1.50
C THR A 107 17.99 15.99 0.85
N ASN A 108 18.43 17.25 0.93
CA ASN A 108 19.72 17.66 0.36
C ASN A 108 20.88 16.85 0.97
N GLU A 109 20.79 16.56 2.25
CA GLU A 109 21.77 15.78 3.02
C GLU A 109 21.80 14.33 2.54
N ALA A 110 20.64 13.68 2.39
CA ALA A 110 20.56 12.31 1.89
C ALA A 110 21.06 12.20 0.44
N ILE A 111 20.74 13.17 -0.42
CA ILE A 111 21.24 13.20 -1.81
C ILE A 111 22.77 13.34 -1.81
N LYS A 112 23.32 14.31 -1.07
CA LYS A 112 24.78 14.53 -0.99
C LYS A 112 25.50 13.29 -0.45
N GLU A 113 24.97 12.66 0.59
CA GLU A 113 25.54 11.43 1.15
C GLU A 113 25.42 10.25 0.19
N GLY A 114 24.30 10.13 -0.52
CA GLY A 114 24.10 9.10 -1.54
C GLY A 114 25.12 9.22 -2.68
N PHE A 115 25.41 10.44 -3.14
CA PHE A 115 26.45 10.67 -4.16
C PHE A 115 27.87 10.39 -3.66
N ARG A 116 28.14 10.59 -2.36
CA ARG A 116 29.41 10.17 -1.75
C ARG A 116 29.56 8.65 -1.66
N ASN A 117 28.44 7.94 -1.53
CA ASN A 117 28.39 6.49 -1.30
C ASN A 117 27.78 5.70 -2.47
N LEU A 118 28.04 6.12 -3.71
CA LEU A 118 27.57 5.40 -4.89
C LEU A 118 28.00 3.93 -4.86
N LYS A 119 27.05 3.05 -5.17
CA LYS A 119 27.27 1.60 -5.15
C LYS A 119 27.53 1.06 -6.56
N PRO A 120 28.35 0.01 -6.71
CA PRO A 120 28.46 -0.71 -7.98
C PRO A 120 27.10 -1.21 -8.48
N GLY A 121 26.85 -1.13 -9.78
CA GLY A 121 25.59 -1.63 -10.36
C GLY A 121 25.35 -3.13 -10.14
N VAL A 122 26.43 -3.92 -10.09
CA VAL A 122 26.41 -5.39 -9.89
C VAL A 122 25.78 -5.80 -8.56
N ASP A 123 25.89 -4.96 -7.52
CA ASP A 123 25.31 -5.23 -6.20
C ASP A 123 23.77 -5.39 -6.26
N TYR A 124 23.15 -4.90 -7.34
CA TYR A 124 21.70 -4.91 -7.56
C TYR A 124 21.24 -5.88 -8.65
N ASP A 125 22.13 -6.73 -9.18
CA ASP A 125 21.77 -7.73 -10.20
C ASP A 125 20.69 -8.69 -9.71
N THR A 126 20.78 -9.17 -8.47
CA THR A 126 19.77 -10.06 -7.88
C THR A 126 18.41 -9.38 -7.74
N LEU A 127 18.40 -8.09 -7.42
CA LEU A 127 17.20 -7.29 -7.28
C LEU A 127 16.51 -7.08 -8.63
N PHE A 128 17.29 -6.76 -9.66
CA PHE A 128 16.83 -6.72 -11.04
C PHE A 128 16.27 -8.08 -11.49
N ASN A 129 17.02 -9.17 -11.28
CA ASN A 129 16.60 -10.51 -11.69
C ASN A 129 15.27 -10.89 -11.01
N SER A 130 15.08 -10.56 -9.74
CA SER A 130 13.80 -10.75 -9.05
C SER A 130 12.65 -10.00 -9.72
N ALA A 131 12.84 -8.72 -10.07
CA ALA A 131 11.82 -7.92 -10.74
C ALA A 131 11.53 -8.41 -12.17
N HIS A 132 12.58 -8.81 -12.89
CA HIS A 132 12.50 -9.33 -14.24
C HIS A 132 11.76 -10.68 -14.29
N CYS A 133 12.13 -11.63 -13.43
CA CYS A 133 11.43 -12.92 -13.32
C CYS A 133 9.96 -12.74 -12.95
N ARG A 134 9.64 -11.77 -12.06
CA ARG A 134 8.25 -11.44 -11.74
C ARG A 134 7.49 -10.96 -12.97
N SER A 135 8.07 -10.03 -13.73
CA SER A 135 7.46 -9.47 -14.95
C SER A 135 7.15 -10.57 -15.97
N GLU A 136 8.11 -11.45 -16.23
CA GLU A 136 7.94 -12.58 -17.16
C GLU A 136 6.95 -13.62 -16.65
N SER A 137 6.97 -13.94 -15.35
CA SER A 137 6.02 -14.87 -14.73
C SER A 137 4.58 -14.36 -14.80
N ASP A 138 4.37 -13.08 -14.51
CA ASP A 138 3.06 -12.44 -14.60
C ASP A 138 2.56 -12.42 -16.05
N TRP A 139 3.44 -12.23 -17.04
CA TRP A 139 3.11 -12.34 -18.46
C TRP A 139 2.74 -13.78 -18.84
N LEU A 140 3.54 -14.77 -18.44
CA LEU A 140 3.31 -16.18 -18.77
C LEU A 140 1.98 -16.67 -18.23
N VAL A 141 1.71 -16.45 -16.93
CA VAL A 141 0.45 -16.87 -16.31
C VAL A 141 -0.70 -16.06 -16.88
N GLY A 142 -0.57 -14.73 -16.95
CA GLY A 142 -1.64 -13.84 -17.37
C GLY A 142 -2.09 -14.08 -18.80
N MET A 143 -1.16 -14.10 -19.75
CA MET A 143 -1.46 -14.28 -21.17
C MET A 143 -2.01 -15.67 -21.46
N ASN A 144 -1.38 -16.73 -20.92
CA ASN A 144 -1.81 -18.09 -21.20
C ASN A 144 -3.16 -18.42 -20.56
N ALA A 145 -3.32 -18.11 -19.27
CA ALA A 145 -4.53 -18.48 -18.55
C ALA A 145 -5.75 -17.68 -19.03
N THR A 146 -5.58 -16.39 -19.34
CA THR A 146 -6.65 -15.55 -19.92
C THR A 146 -7.12 -16.11 -21.27
N GLN A 147 -6.18 -16.46 -22.16
CA GLN A 147 -6.54 -17.04 -23.45
C GLN A 147 -7.18 -18.42 -23.31
N ALA A 148 -6.61 -19.30 -22.47
CA ALA A 148 -7.14 -20.64 -22.23
C ALA A 148 -8.59 -20.59 -21.71
N LEU A 149 -8.84 -19.76 -20.69
CA LEU A 149 -10.16 -19.62 -20.07
C LEU A 149 -11.18 -19.05 -21.05
N SER A 150 -10.81 -18.01 -21.80
CA SER A 150 -11.74 -17.37 -22.74
C SER A 150 -12.08 -18.27 -23.91
N ILE A 151 -11.10 -19.01 -24.46
CA ILE A 151 -11.34 -20.02 -25.51
C ILE A 151 -12.25 -21.13 -24.97
N SER A 152 -11.96 -21.67 -23.78
CA SER A 152 -12.74 -22.76 -23.18
C SER A 152 -14.18 -22.35 -22.87
N ALA A 153 -14.40 -21.10 -22.47
CA ALA A 153 -15.74 -20.59 -22.17
C ALA A 153 -16.59 -20.32 -23.43
N GLY A 154 -15.98 -20.32 -24.63
CA GLY A 154 -16.66 -19.94 -25.87
C GLY A 154 -17.22 -18.51 -25.87
N SER A 155 -16.76 -17.68 -24.94
CA SER A 155 -17.28 -16.33 -24.71
C SER A 155 -16.71 -15.35 -25.74
N LYS A 156 -17.56 -14.43 -26.23
CA LYS A 156 -17.09 -13.26 -27.02
C LYS A 156 -16.35 -12.25 -26.14
N SER A 157 -16.52 -12.32 -24.82
CA SER A 157 -15.90 -11.44 -23.84
C SER A 157 -14.63 -12.05 -23.29
N VAL A 158 -13.59 -11.23 -23.08
CA VAL A 158 -12.34 -11.67 -22.46
C VAL A 158 -12.57 -11.99 -20.97
N LEU A 159 -12.18 -13.20 -20.57
CA LEU A 159 -12.14 -13.64 -19.17
C LEU A 159 -10.70 -13.57 -18.67
N SER A 160 -10.34 -12.49 -17.99
CA SER A 160 -8.98 -12.27 -17.49
C SER A 160 -8.66 -13.19 -16.32
N LEU A 161 -7.47 -13.78 -16.35
CA LEU A 161 -6.90 -14.56 -15.27
C LEU A 161 -5.48 -14.08 -15.01
N GLY A 162 -5.08 -13.99 -13.75
CA GLY A 162 -3.71 -13.62 -13.40
C GLY A 162 -3.36 -13.94 -11.96
N ARG A 163 -2.06 -14.04 -11.70
CA ARG A 163 -1.50 -14.48 -10.41
C ARG A 163 -1.97 -13.66 -9.21
N VAL A 164 -2.35 -12.39 -9.40
CA VAL A 164 -2.85 -11.50 -8.33
C VAL A 164 -4.36 -11.31 -8.41
N GLN A 165 -4.90 -10.92 -9.57
CA GLN A 165 -6.33 -10.63 -9.71
C GLN A 165 -7.23 -11.83 -9.35
N THR A 166 -6.81 -13.06 -9.72
CA THR A 166 -7.65 -14.25 -9.58
C THR A 166 -7.72 -14.74 -8.14
N PRO A 167 -6.62 -14.87 -7.38
CA PRO A 167 -6.71 -15.17 -5.95
C PRO A 167 -7.47 -14.11 -5.16
N THR A 168 -7.32 -12.83 -5.48
CA THR A 168 -8.09 -11.76 -4.84
C THR A 168 -9.59 -11.93 -5.08
N LEU A 169 -10.00 -12.21 -6.32
CA LEU A 169 -11.41 -12.52 -6.62
C LEU A 169 -11.89 -13.78 -5.87
N ALA A 170 -11.06 -14.83 -5.82
CA ALA A 170 -11.39 -16.05 -5.10
C ALA A 170 -11.63 -15.81 -3.60
N MET A 171 -10.85 -14.93 -2.95
CA MET A 171 -11.06 -14.54 -1.55
C MET A 171 -12.43 -13.86 -1.36
N ILE A 172 -12.82 -12.98 -2.28
CA ILE A 172 -14.14 -12.31 -2.25
C ILE A 172 -15.26 -13.34 -2.45
N CYS A 173 -15.12 -14.23 -3.43
CA CYS A 173 -16.09 -15.29 -3.69
C CYS A 173 -16.23 -16.24 -2.50
N SER A 174 -15.12 -16.64 -1.85
CA SER A 174 -15.14 -17.46 -0.63
C SER A 174 -15.93 -16.78 0.47
N ARG A 175 -15.64 -15.51 0.77
CA ARG A 175 -16.36 -14.75 1.79
C ARG A 175 -17.84 -14.60 1.44
N PHE A 176 -18.19 -14.38 0.18
CA PHE A 176 -19.58 -14.32 -0.26
C PHE A 176 -20.31 -15.64 -0.02
N LEU A 177 -19.68 -16.78 -0.33
CA LEU A 177 -20.25 -18.11 -0.09
C LEU A 177 -20.36 -18.43 1.40
N GLU A 178 -19.37 -18.05 2.21
CA GLU A 178 -19.42 -18.13 3.68
C GLU A 178 -20.65 -17.39 4.23
N ILE A 179 -20.87 -16.14 3.79
CA ILE A 179 -22.03 -15.33 4.20
C ILE A 179 -23.34 -15.95 3.70
N LYS A 180 -23.39 -16.38 2.45
CA LYS A 180 -24.60 -16.96 1.84
C LYS A 180 -25.02 -18.28 2.50
N ASN A 181 -24.05 -19.09 2.90
CA ASN A 181 -24.26 -20.39 3.52
C ASN A 181 -24.32 -20.32 5.05
N PHE A 182 -24.14 -19.13 5.64
CA PHE A 182 -24.25 -18.95 7.08
C PHE A 182 -25.70 -19.15 7.51
N VAL A 183 -25.92 -20.14 8.36
CA VAL A 183 -27.21 -20.37 9.02
C VAL A 183 -27.09 -19.89 10.47
N PRO A 184 -27.71 -18.75 10.83
CA PRO A 184 -27.68 -18.27 12.21
C PRO A 184 -28.16 -19.35 13.17
N GLN A 185 -27.37 -19.61 14.21
CA GLN A 185 -27.74 -20.52 15.29
C GLN A 185 -28.10 -19.69 16.52
N THR A 186 -29.24 -20.03 17.14
CA THR A 186 -29.60 -19.47 18.45
C THR A 186 -28.74 -20.13 19.50
N TYR A 187 -28.15 -19.33 20.38
CA TYR A 187 -27.53 -19.79 21.62
C TYR A 187 -27.96 -18.87 22.74
N TYR A 188 -27.88 -19.37 23.97
CA TYR A 188 -28.28 -18.68 25.18
C TYR A 188 -27.05 -18.43 26.04
N GLN A 189 -26.96 -17.26 26.65
CA GLN A 189 -25.89 -16.93 27.60
C GLN A 189 -26.55 -16.34 28.84
N LEU A 190 -26.24 -16.90 30.01
CA LEU A 190 -26.80 -16.42 31.25
C LEU A 190 -26.21 -15.08 31.64
N ALA A 191 -27.08 -14.21 32.13
CA ALA A 191 -26.74 -12.91 32.65
C ALA A 191 -27.43 -12.74 34.00
N ILE A 192 -26.67 -12.33 35.01
CA ILE A 192 -27.20 -11.92 36.31
C ILE A 192 -26.83 -10.47 36.58
N GLN A 193 -27.66 -9.79 37.35
CA GLN A 193 -27.35 -8.47 37.87
C GLN A 193 -26.87 -8.62 39.31
N VAL A 194 -25.70 -8.06 39.61
CA VAL A 194 -25.08 -8.14 40.93
C VAL A 194 -24.99 -6.74 41.50
N ASP A 195 -25.31 -6.60 42.79
CA ASP A 195 -25.10 -5.39 43.56
C ASP A 195 -23.94 -5.61 44.54
N LYS A 196 -22.96 -4.71 44.49
CA LYS A 196 -21.96 -4.58 45.55
C LYS A 196 -21.97 -3.15 46.05
N GLU A 197 -22.45 -2.94 47.28
CA GLU A 197 -22.44 -1.64 47.96
C GLU A 197 -23.13 -0.52 47.14
N GLY A 198 -24.22 -0.85 46.43
CA GLY A 198 -24.96 0.05 45.54
C GLY A 198 -24.40 0.14 44.12
N GLN A 199 -23.29 -0.53 43.83
CA GLN A 199 -22.72 -0.61 42.49
C GLN A 199 -23.30 -1.82 41.75
N LEU A 200 -24.26 -1.55 40.87
CA LEU A 200 -24.87 -2.55 40.01
C LEU A 200 -23.99 -2.86 38.79
N PHE A 201 -23.74 -4.14 38.52
CA PHE A 201 -23.08 -4.58 37.30
C PHE A 201 -23.63 -5.91 36.79
N ARG A 202 -23.46 -6.14 35.48
CA ARG A 202 -23.90 -7.37 34.81
C ARG A 202 -22.77 -8.39 34.82
N ALA A 203 -23.02 -9.58 35.34
CA ALA A 203 -22.12 -10.72 35.22
C ALA A 203 -22.69 -11.69 34.18
N MET A 204 -21.85 -12.09 33.22
CA MET A 204 -22.20 -13.07 32.19
C MET A 204 -21.57 -14.41 32.51
N SER A 205 -22.31 -15.49 32.28
CA SER A 205 -21.72 -16.84 32.32
C SER A 205 -20.62 -16.99 31.27
N LEU A 206 -19.58 -17.77 31.60
CA LEU A 206 -18.47 -18.07 30.70
C LEU A 206 -18.89 -19.00 29.55
N ASN A 207 -19.91 -19.84 29.78
CA ASN A 207 -20.41 -20.80 28.82
C ASN A 207 -21.61 -20.24 28.06
N ASN A 208 -21.74 -20.66 26.81
CA ASN A 208 -22.97 -20.54 26.04
C ASN A 208 -23.71 -21.88 26.11
N PHE A 209 -25.03 -21.83 25.98
CA PHE A 209 -25.94 -22.98 25.99
C PHE A 209 -26.64 -23.07 24.63
N ASP A 210 -26.74 -24.27 24.09
CA ASP A 210 -27.32 -24.47 22.76
C ASP A 210 -28.86 -24.41 22.79
N THR A 211 -29.46 -24.77 23.93
CA THR A 211 -30.91 -24.76 24.13
C THR A 211 -31.31 -23.85 25.29
N LYS A 212 -32.58 -23.41 25.24
CA LYS A 212 -33.14 -22.54 26.28
C LYS A 212 -33.29 -23.31 27.59
N GLU A 213 -33.70 -24.56 27.50
CA GLU A 213 -33.97 -25.46 28.62
C GLU A 213 -32.69 -25.76 29.42
N GLU A 214 -31.55 -25.98 28.74
CA GLU A 214 -30.24 -26.11 29.39
C GLU A 214 -29.84 -24.83 30.12
N ALA A 215 -30.07 -23.67 29.50
CA ALA A 215 -29.78 -22.39 30.12
C ALA A 215 -30.67 -22.17 31.35
N GLU A 216 -31.98 -22.41 31.25
CA GLU A 216 -32.94 -22.29 32.35
C GLU A 216 -32.61 -23.25 33.50
N ALA A 217 -32.27 -24.51 33.22
CA ALA A 217 -31.90 -25.47 34.25
C ALA A 217 -30.62 -25.08 35.03
N VAL A 218 -29.72 -24.31 34.42
CA VAL A 218 -28.57 -23.73 35.14
C VAL A 218 -28.96 -22.44 35.85
N PHE A 219 -29.80 -21.61 35.23
CA PHE A 219 -30.29 -20.36 35.82
C PHE A 219 -31.11 -20.59 37.09
N GLU A 220 -31.97 -21.61 37.12
CA GLU A 220 -32.77 -21.99 38.29
C GLU A 220 -31.93 -22.43 39.49
N LYS A 221 -30.67 -22.82 39.27
CA LYS A 221 -29.72 -23.15 40.34
C LYS A 221 -29.01 -21.92 40.91
N ILE A 222 -29.19 -20.76 40.30
CA ILE A 222 -28.62 -19.51 40.78
C ILE A 222 -29.57 -18.95 41.85
N GLU A 223 -29.17 -19.08 43.10
CA GLU A 223 -29.87 -18.47 44.23
C GLU A 223 -29.43 -17.02 44.39
N ASP A 224 -30.39 -16.11 44.49
CA ASP A 224 -30.15 -14.72 44.85
C ASP A 224 -30.09 -14.55 46.39
N THR A 225 -29.80 -13.32 46.82
CA THR A 225 -29.73 -13.00 48.25
C THR A 225 -31.08 -13.10 48.96
N GLU A 226 -32.20 -12.97 48.24
CA GLU A 226 -33.56 -13.06 48.78
C GLU A 226 -34.06 -14.51 48.89
N SER A 227 -33.53 -15.43 48.07
CA SER A 227 -33.95 -16.83 47.90
C SER A 227 -33.12 -17.85 48.68
N GLY A 228 -32.12 -17.42 49.45
CA GLY A 228 -31.44 -18.29 50.42
C GLY A 228 -29.92 -18.25 50.42
N PHE A 229 -29.28 -17.42 49.58
CA PHE A 229 -27.83 -17.26 49.55
C PHE A 229 -27.38 -15.91 50.14
N PRO A 230 -27.47 -15.71 51.48
CA PRO A 230 -27.36 -14.39 52.12
C PRO A 230 -26.00 -13.70 51.91
N ASN A 231 -24.96 -14.46 51.58
CA ASN A 231 -23.62 -13.93 51.32
C ASN A 231 -23.37 -13.58 49.84
N GLY A 232 -24.32 -13.86 48.95
CA GLY A 232 -24.21 -13.60 47.51
C GLY A 232 -22.99 -14.28 46.85
N GLY A 233 -22.67 -13.86 45.62
CA GLY A 233 -21.49 -14.34 44.89
C GLY A 233 -20.16 -13.85 45.51
N LYS A 234 -19.13 -14.70 45.53
CA LYS A 234 -17.78 -14.33 45.98
C LYS A 234 -16.93 -13.81 44.81
N ILE A 235 -16.39 -12.60 44.94
CA ILE A 235 -15.37 -12.11 44.01
C ILE A 235 -14.11 -12.97 44.15
N SER A 236 -13.76 -13.69 43.10
CA SER A 236 -12.59 -14.57 43.06
C SER A 236 -11.29 -13.82 42.79
N SER A 237 -11.34 -12.76 41.97
CA SER A 237 -10.19 -11.92 41.64
C SER A 237 -10.64 -10.53 41.17
N VAL A 238 -9.80 -9.52 41.42
CA VAL A 238 -9.93 -8.19 40.84
C VAL A 238 -8.59 -7.83 40.25
N GLU A 239 -8.57 -7.51 38.96
CA GLU A 239 -7.36 -7.10 38.26
C GLU A 239 -7.57 -5.75 37.58
N ALA A 240 -6.71 -4.79 37.89
CA ALA A 240 -6.63 -3.51 37.22
C ALA A 240 -5.28 -3.41 36.52
N LYS A 241 -5.29 -3.46 35.19
CA LYS A 241 -4.08 -3.34 34.36
C LYS A 241 -4.08 -1.99 33.64
N PRO A 242 -3.08 -1.12 33.86
CA PRO A 242 -2.95 0.08 33.05
C PRO A 242 -2.73 -0.31 31.59
N ARG A 243 -3.63 0.13 30.69
CA ARG A 243 -3.48 -0.10 29.26
C ARG A 243 -2.84 1.14 28.64
N LYS A 244 -1.64 0.96 28.06
CA LYS A 244 -1.00 1.99 27.25
C LYS A 244 -1.31 1.73 25.79
N GLU A 245 -2.03 2.66 25.16
CA GLU A 245 -2.24 2.64 23.71
C GLU A 245 -1.18 3.53 23.04
N PRO A 246 -0.27 2.94 22.25
CA PRO A 246 0.74 3.72 21.55
C PRO A 246 0.15 4.42 20.32
N PRO A 247 0.62 5.63 19.97
CA PRO A 247 0.07 6.38 18.84
C PRO A 247 0.26 5.63 17.53
N PRO A 248 -0.62 5.82 16.54
CA PRO A 248 -0.56 5.11 15.26
C PRO A 248 0.74 5.40 14.51
N LEU A 249 1.08 4.55 13.54
CA LEU A 249 2.15 4.87 12.60
C LEU A 249 1.65 5.86 11.54
N LEU A 250 2.58 6.54 10.87
CA LEU A 250 2.30 7.39 9.71
C LEU A 250 1.57 6.63 8.58
N HIS A 251 0.99 7.36 7.63
CA HIS A 251 0.28 6.75 6.51
C HIS A 251 1.24 6.18 5.46
N ASP A 252 0.95 4.95 5.04
CA ASP A 252 1.27 4.45 3.71
C ASP A 252 0.04 4.62 2.80
N LEU A 253 0.15 4.23 1.52
CA LEU A 253 -0.98 4.32 0.59
C LEU A 253 -2.20 3.52 1.08
N SER A 254 -1.98 2.29 1.57
CA SER A 254 -3.08 1.38 1.91
C SER A 254 -3.87 1.85 3.12
N SER A 255 -3.19 2.29 4.19
CA SER A 255 -3.86 2.81 5.38
C SER A 255 -4.62 4.10 5.10
N LEU A 256 -4.09 4.97 4.23
CA LEU A 256 -4.79 6.18 3.82
C LEU A 256 -6.00 5.87 2.93
N GLN A 257 -5.90 4.89 2.02
CA GLN A 257 -7.05 4.40 1.24
C GLN A 257 -8.15 3.80 2.14
N GLN A 258 -7.78 3.04 3.17
CA GLN A 258 -8.75 2.50 4.14
C GLN A 258 -9.44 3.61 4.93
N GLU A 259 -8.69 4.61 5.40
CA GLU A 259 -9.26 5.73 6.13
C GLU A 259 -10.14 6.62 5.25
N ALA A 260 -9.69 6.92 4.04
CA ALA A 260 -10.44 7.67 3.04
C ALA A 260 -11.75 6.96 2.66
N ASN A 261 -11.72 5.64 2.50
CA ASN A 261 -12.92 4.86 2.26
C ASN A 261 -13.88 4.93 3.44
N LYS A 262 -13.39 4.74 4.68
CA LYS A 262 -14.23 4.80 5.89
C LYS A 262 -14.84 6.18 6.12
N LYS A 263 -14.11 7.26 5.85
CA LYS A 263 -14.53 8.64 6.15
C LYS A 263 -15.23 9.35 4.99
N LYS A 264 -14.95 8.96 3.75
CA LYS A 264 -15.38 9.68 2.53
C LYS A 264 -15.92 8.77 1.43
N SER A 265 -16.01 7.46 1.65
CA SER A 265 -16.45 6.49 0.63
C SER A 265 -15.64 6.51 -0.67
N LEU A 266 -14.42 7.05 -0.63
CA LEU A 266 -13.52 7.06 -1.78
C LEU A 266 -13.03 5.64 -2.07
N THR A 267 -12.98 5.27 -3.34
CA THR A 267 -12.32 4.03 -3.76
C THR A 267 -10.80 4.16 -3.62
N ALA A 268 -10.10 3.03 -3.66
CA ALA A 268 -8.64 2.99 -3.67
C ALA A 268 -8.06 3.83 -4.84
N ASP A 269 -8.66 3.72 -6.03
CA ASP A 269 -8.23 4.45 -7.23
C ASP A 269 -8.53 5.94 -7.16
N GLN A 270 -9.72 6.34 -6.67
CA GLN A 270 -10.04 7.76 -6.46
C GLN A 270 -9.07 8.41 -5.49
N THR A 271 -8.81 7.72 -4.36
CA THR A 271 -7.85 8.19 -3.36
C THR A 271 -6.46 8.36 -3.97
N LEU A 272 -5.96 7.35 -4.69
CA LEU A 272 -4.65 7.42 -5.33
C LEU A 272 -4.57 8.57 -6.35
N ASN A 273 -5.60 8.77 -7.17
CA ASN A 273 -5.62 9.85 -8.16
C ASN A 273 -5.56 11.24 -7.50
N ILE A 274 -6.26 11.43 -6.37
CA ILE A 274 -6.20 12.68 -5.63
C ILE A 274 -4.82 12.89 -5.00
N LEU A 275 -4.27 11.86 -4.36
CA LEU A 275 -2.93 11.92 -3.76
C LEU A 275 -1.85 12.20 -4.80
N GLN A 276 -1.96 11.63 -6.01
CA GLN A 276 -1.05 11.95 -7.11
C GLN A 276 -1.12 13.43 -7.48
N GLY A 277 -2.33 14.02 -7.56
CA GLY A 277 -2.48 15.45 -7.80
C GLY A 277 -1.89 16.32 -6.68
N LEU A 278 -2.01 15.92 -5.41
CA LEU A 278 -1.38 16.62 -4.28
C LEU A 278 0.16 16.53 -4.34
N TYR A 279 0.68 15.36 -4.71
CA TYR A 279 2.12 15.13 -4.87
C TYR A 279 2.71 15.93 -6.03
N GLU A 280 2.05 15.93 -7.19
CA GLU A 280 2.46 16.73 -8.36
C GLU A 280 2.39 18.23 -8.06
N SER A 281 1.48 18.65 -7.20
CA SER A 281 1.40 20.01 -6.65
C SER A 281 2.40 20.28 -5.50
N LYS A 282 3.28 19.32 -5.18
CA LYS A 282 4.31 19.38 -4.14
C LYS A 282 3.78 19.57 -2.71
N LEU A 283 2.52 19.23 -2.43
CA LEU A 283 1.91 19.42 -1.11
C LEU A 283 2.18 18.25 -0.16
N ILE A 284 2.38 17.05 -0.72
CA ILE A 284 2.66 15.83 0.03
C ILE A 284 3.87 15.11 -0.56
N THR A 285 4.46 14.22 0.22
CA THR A 285 5.53 13.33 -0.23
C THR A 285 4.97 12.18 -1.08
N TYR A 286 5.85 11.40 -1.70
CA TYR A 286 5.47 10.41 -2.71
C TYR A 286 4.41 9.42 -2.20
N PRO A 287 3.21 9.35 -2.82
CA PRO A 287 2.06 8.69 -2.22
C PRO A 287 1.99 7.20 -2.52
N ARG A 288 2.79 6.66 -3.46
CA ARG A 288 2.83 5.21 -3.77
C ARG A 288 3.86 4.49 -2.92
N THR A 289 3.80 4.72 -1.61
CA THR A 289 4.66 4.11 -0.62
C THR A 289 3.92 3.00 0.14
N GLY A 290 4.64 1.91 0.43
CA GLY A 290 4.20 0.86 1.37
C GLY A 290 4.79 1.03 2.77
N SER A 291 5.60 2.08 2.99
CA SER A 291 6.22 2.34 4.28
C SER A 291 5.32 3.20 5.16
N ARG A 292 5.23 2.84 6.44
CA ARG A 292 4.63 3.66 7.51
C ARG A 292 5.69 4.31 8.40
N TYR A 293 6.95 4.31 7.94
CA TYR A 293 8.12 4.79 8.66
C TYR A 293 8.87 5.88 7.89
N ILE A 294 9.63 6.68 8.62
CA ILE A 294 10.55 7.72 8.11
C ILE A 294 11.95 7.52 8.71
N GLY A 295 12.96 8.10 8.06
CA GLY A 295 14.34 8.17 8.58
C GLY A 295 14.53 9.33 9.57
N ASP A 296 15.65 9.32 10.29
CA ASP A 296 16.03 10.41 11.21
C ASP A 296 16.20 11.75 10.49
N ASP A 297 16.66 11.73 9.23
CA ASP A 297 16.83 12.92 8.39
C ASP A 297 15.49 13.60 8.06
N VAL A 298 14.46 12.80 7.74
CA VAL A 298 13.09 13.31 7.52
C VAL A 298 12.48 13.77 8.84
N PHE A 299 12.68 13.02 9.93
CA PHE A 299 12.17 13.38 11.26
C PHE A 299 12.73 14.72 11.77
N ALA A 300 13.98 15.05 11.44
CA ALA A 300 14.60 16.32 11.81
C ALA A 300 13.83 17.56 11.27
N GLY A 301 13.07 17.40 10.17
CA GLY A 301 12.23 18.46 9.60
C GLY A 301 10.79 18.50 10.13
N VAL A 302 10.35 17.49 10.89
CA VAL A 302 8.96 17.40 11.40
C VAL A 302 8.59 18.56 12.33
N PRO A 303 9.46 19.03 13.26
CA PRO A 303 9.13 20.18 14.10
C PRO A 303 8.76 21.44 13.29
N GLN A 304 9.43 21.70 12.18
CA GLN A 304 9.11 22.83 11.30
C GLN A 304 7.79 22.64 10.54
N LEU A 305 7.42 21.39 10.20
CA LEU A 305 6.10 21.10 9.64
C LEU A 305 5.00 21.36 10.66
N ILE A 306 5.20 20.95 11.92
CA ILE A 306 4.26 21.19 13.01
C ILE A 306 4.08 22.69 13.27
N SER A 307 5.17 23.47 13.29
CA SER A 307 5.08 24.91 13.56
C SER A 307 4.27 25.69 12.51
N LYS A 308 4.20 25.18 11.27
CA LYS A 308 3.37 25.78 10.20
C LYS A 308 1.87 25.52 10.36
N LEU A 309 1.49 24.64 11.29
CA LEU A 309 0.10 24.21 11.49
C LEU A 309 -0.58 24.87 12.68
N THR A 310 0.10 25.76 13.42
CA THR A 310 -0.48 26.44 14.61
C THR A 310 -1.71 27.27 14.29
N THR A 311 -1.81 27.80 13.06
CA THR A 311 -2.98 28.54 12.57
C THR A 311 -4.00 27.65 11.84
N HIS A 312 -3.79 26.33 11.78
CA HIS A 312 -4.72 25.41 11.13
C HIS A 312 -6.03 25.34 11.93
N LYS A 313 -7.17 25.49 11.24
CA LYS A 313 -8.49 25.58 11.87
C LYS A 313 -8.79 24.45 12.86
N ASP A 314 -8.50 23.21 12.44
CA ASP A 314 -8.86 22.01 13.22
C ASP A 314 -7.70 21.44 14.05
N PHE A 315 -6.45 21.84 13.76
CA PHE A 315 -5.25 21.20 14.30
C PHE A 315 -4.29 22.16 15.04
N GLY A 316 -4.59 23.46 15.05
CA GLY A 316 -3.71 24.49 15.59
C GLY A 316 -3.29 24.27 17.03
N LYS A 317 -4.26 23.91 17.90
CA LYS A 317 -4.00 23.66 19.32
C LYS A 317 -3.09 22.45 19.55
N GLN A 318 -3.28 21.39 18.76
CA GLN A 318 -2.46 20.19 18.83
C GLN A 318 -1.04 20.49 18.34
N ALA A 319 -0.90 21.27 17.27
CA ALA A 319 0.39 21.71 16.77
C ALA A 319 1.15 22.59 17.79
N GLU A 320 0.46 23.53 18.44
CA GLU A 320 1.04 24.34 19.53
C GLU A 320 1.53 23.47 20.69
N PHE A 321 0.70 22.53 21.16
CA PHE A 321 1.08 21.60 22.22
C PHE A 321 2.29 20.75 21.84
N LEU A 322 2.31 20.18 20.63
CA LEU A 322 3.41 19.36 20.14
C LEU A 322 4.72 20.13 20.00
N GLY A 323 4.66 21.45 19.78
CA GLY A 323 5.82 22.34 19.81
C GLY A 323 6.47 22.47 21.20
N THR A 324 5.80 22.03 22.27
CA THR A 324 6.28 22.16 23.67
C THR A 324 6.76 20.84 24.28
N VAL A 325 6.60 19.71 23.57
CA VAL A 325 6.91 18.37 24.10
C VAL A 325 7.88 17.62 23.19
N ALA A 326 8.53 16.59 23.75
CA ALA A 326 9.33 15.68 22.95
C ALA A 326 8.43 14.85 22.02
N LEU A 327 8.66 14.95 20.71
CA LEU A 327 7.90 14.21 19.70
C LEU A 327 8.18 12.70 19.78
N ASN A 328 7.15 11.91 19.47
CA ASN A 328 7.25 10.46 19.45
C ASN A 328 8.11 9.98 18.27
N LYS A 329 8.94 8.96 18.49
CA LYS A 329 9.82 8.36 17.48
C LYS A 329 9.35 6.99 16.99
N ARG A 330 8.12 6.56 17.28
CA ARG A 330 7.60 5.23 16.92
C ARG A 330 7.68 4.97 15.40
N SER A 331 7.42 6.00 14.60
CA SER A 331 7.49 5.94 13.14
C SER A 331 8.90 6.22 12.59
N VAL A 332 9.90 6.49 13.43
CA VAL A 332 11.28 6.82 13.01
C VAL A 332 12.13 5.56 13.03
N ASN A 333 12.31 4.95 11.85
CA ASN A 333 13.13 3.76 11.69
C ASN A 333 13.54 3.58 10.22
N ALA A 334 14.74 4.04 9.86
CA ALA A 334 15.28 3.95 8.51
C ALA A 334 15.34 2.50 7.97
N LYS A 335 15.51 1.49 8.83
CA LYS A 335 15.55 0.07 8.41
C LYS A 335 14.19 -0.47 7.98
N LYS A 336 13.10 0.21 8.35
CA LYS A 336 11.73 -0.14 7.97
C LYS A 336 11.17 0.73 6.85
N VAL A 337 11.96 1.68 6.36
CA VAL A 337 11.67 2.43 5.14
C VAL A 337 11.92 1.50 3.95
N THR A 338 10.95 1.41 3.04
CA THR A 338 11.10 0.67 1.79
C THR A 338 11.72 1.60 0.74
N ASP A 339 11.33 1.47 -0.54
CA ASP A 339 11.79 2.34 -1.62
C ASP A 339 11.49 3.84 -1.36
N HIS A 340 10.41 4.10 -0.61
CA HIS A 340 9.94 5.44 -0.20
C HIS A 340 9.55 5.42 1.27
N HIS A 341 9.64 6.57 1.94
CA HIS A 341 9.18 6.74 3.31
C HIS A 341 7.66 6.98 3.39
N ALA A 342 7.10 7.15 4.58
CA ALA A 342 5.67 7.40 4.78
C ALA A 342 5.18 8.72 4.16
N ILE A 343 3.88 8.82 3.90
CA ILE A 343 3.24 10.01 3.33
C ILE A 343 3.19 11.10 4.40
N LEU A 344 3.76 12.26 4.10
CA LEU A 344 3.83 13.46 4.95
C LEU A 344 3.47 14.71 4.15
N PRO A 345 3.02 15.80 4.79
CA PRO A 345 2.99 17.10 4.15
C PRO A 345 4.41 17.61 3.91
N THR A 346 4.63 18.35 2.84
CA THR A 346 5.94 18.98 2.54
C THR A 346 6.15 20.30 3.29
N GLY A 347 5.06 20.87 3.81
CA GLY A 347 5.04 22.20 4.40
C GLY A 347 4.89 23.33 3.37
N GLU A 348 4.68 23.01 2.10
CA GLU A 348 4.19 23.96 1.10
C GLU A 348 2.75 24.38 1.45
N SER A 349 2.46 25.68 1.34
CA SER A 349 1.13 26.20 1.70
C SER A 349 0.08 25.70 0.70
N PRO A 350 -0.95 24.97 1.14
CA PRO A 350 -2.02 24.53 0.25
C PRO A 350 -2.80 25.76 -0.25
N TYR A 351 -2.92 25.90 -1.56
CA TYR A 351 -3.73 26.95 -2.18
C TYR A 351 -5.03 26.37 -2.74
N GLN A 352 -6.16 26.90 -2.29
CA GLN A 352 -7.52 26.57 -2.79
C GLN A 352 -7.85 25.06 -2.81
N LEU A 353 -7.35 24.28 -1.85
CA LEU A 353 -7.83 22.91 -1.68
C LEU A 353 -9.28 22.93 -1.17
N THR A 354 -10.15 22.18 -1.84
CA THR A 354 -11.55 22.02 -1.45
C THR A 354 -11.98 20.55 -1.59
N GLY A 355 -13.10 20.20 -0.96
CA GLY A 355 -13.70 18.86 -1.06
C GLY A 355 -12.74 17.74 -0.65
N ASP A 356 -12.68 16.68 -1.46
CA ASP A 356 -11.88 15.49 -1.17
C ASP A 356 -10.37 15.73 -1.18
N LYS A 357 -9.89 16.73 -1.95
CA LYS A 357 -8.47 17.12 -1.94
C LYS A 357 -8.05 17.66 -0.59
N LEU A 358 -8.86 18.58 -0.03
CA LEU A 358 -8.62 19.12 1.31
C LEU A 358 -8.73 18.02 2.36
N ALA A 359 -9.78 17.20 2.29
CA ALA A 359 -9.97 16.11 3.24
C ALA A 359 -8.81 15.12 3.28
N LEU A 360 -8.25 14.72 2.12
CA LEU A 360 -7.11 13.81 2.08
C LEU A 360 -5.82 14.47 2.56
N TYR A 361 -5.59 15.75 2.25
CA TYR A 361 -4.48 16.51 2.81
C TYR A 361 -4.57 16.57 4.34
N ASP A 362 -5.76 16.88 4.89
CA ASP A 362 -5.99 16.96 6.33
C ASP A 362 -5.87 15.61 7.03
N MET A 363 -6.21 14.49 6.37
CA MET A 363 -5.93 13.15 6.91
C MET A 363 -4.44 12.89 7.07
N ILE A 364 -3.62 13.33 6.11
CA ILE A 364 -2.16 13.20 6.17
C ILE A 364 -1.58 14.09 7.29
N VAL A 365 -2.03 15.35 7.37
CA VAL A 365 -1.63 16.30 8.42
C VAL A 365 -2.02 15.80 9.80
N GLY A 366 -3.29 15.40 9.97
CA GLY A 366 -3.80 14.86 11.22
C GLY A 366 -3.03 13.62 11.66
N ARG A 367 -2.73 12.70 10.74
CA ARG A 367 -1.92 11.51 11.05
C ARG A 367 -0.50 11.87 11.48
N MET A 368 0.13 12.86 10.86
CA MET A 368 1.46 13.32 11.26
C MET A 368 1.48 13.89 12.68
N LEU A 369 0.43 14.60 13.09
CA LEU A 369 0.32 15.14 14.46
C LEU A 369 -0.02 14.06 15.49
N GLU A 370 -0.75 13.02 15.08
CA GLU A 370 -1.15 11.91 15.94
C GLU A 370 -0.02 10.90 16.21
N ALA A 371 0.86 10.68 15.22
CA ALA A 371 1.93 9.68 15.22
C ALA A 371 3.18 10.14 16.00
#